data_AF-A0A1W1UX37-F1
#
_entry.id   AF-A0A1W1UX37-F1
#
_cell.length_a   1.000
_cell.length_b   1.000
_cell.length_c   1.000
_cell.angle_alpha   90.00
_cell.angle_beta   90.00
_cell.angle_gamma   90.00
#
_symmetry.space_group_name_H-M   'P 1'
#
loop_
_entity.id
_entity.type
_entity.pdbx_description
1 polymer ?
#
loop_
_entity_poly.entity_id
_entity_poly.type
_entity_poly.pdbx_seq_one_letter_code
_entity_poly.pdbx_strand_id
1 'polypeptide(L)' 'MLDGDTEVVTVLDVQGGSVRVLLPDTGEEDLPLSSLPWEVLAGDRVGVRVCEGDAEVVLLPHLGGMQA' A
#
# COMPACT_ATOMS: atom_id res chain seq x y z
N MET A 1 13.61 -17.80 1.28
CA MET A 1 12.48 -17.94 0.33
C MET A 1 11.40 -16.99 0.85
N LEU A 2 11.51 -15.72 0.46
CA LEU A 2 10.50 -14.69 0.75
C LEU A 2 9.49 -14.77 -0.38
N ASP A 3 8.81 -15.91 -0.48
CA ASP A 3 7.82 -16.18 -1.52
C ASP A 3 6.46 -15.73 -0.98
N GLY A 4 6.25 -14.42 -1.00
CA GLY A 4 4.91 -13.85 -1.01
C GLY A 4 5.04 -12.55 -1.76
N ASP A 5 4.56 -12.54 -3.01
CA ASP A 5 4.58 -11.38 -3.89
C ASP A 5 4.11 -10.16 -3.10
N THR A 6 5.05 -9.28 -2.79
CA THR A 6 4.76 -8.03 -2.10
C THR A 6 4.50 -7.02 -3.19
N GLU A 7 3.23 -6.69 -3.39
CA GLU A 7 2.82 -5.75 -4.41
C GLU A 7 2.92 -4.33 -3.87
N VAL A 8 3.66 -3.48 -4.58
CA VAL A 8 3.83 -2.08 -4.17
C VAL A 8 2.76 -1.25 -4.84
N VAL A 9 1.86 -0.67 -4.04
CA VAL A 9 0.77 0.18 -4.50
C VAL A 9 0.99 1.62 -4.03
N THR A 10 0.50 2.57 -4.81
CA THR A 10 0.59 4.00 -4.47
C THR A 10 -0.75 4.49 -3.96
N VAL A 11 -0.78 5.14 -2.81
CA VAL A 11 -2.00 5.70 -2.24
C VAL A 11 -2.36 6.97 -3.01
N LEU A 12 -3.55 7.02 -3.59
CA LEU A 12 -4.06 8.15 -4.35
C LEU A 12 -4.91 9.09 -3.48
N ASP A 13 -5.76 8.52 -2.63
CA ASP A 13 -6.68 9.27 -1.78
C ASP A 13 -7.01 8.47 -0.51
N VAL A 14 -7.32 9.17 0.59
CA VAL A 14 -7.72 8.57 1.85
C VAL A 14 -9.02 9.21 2.30
N GLN A 15 -10.11 8.45 2.22
CA GLN A 15 -11.43 8.86 2.71
C GLN A 15 -11.74 8.12 4.01
N GLY A 16 -12.68 8.65 4.81
CA GLY A 16 -12.91 8.26 6.22
C GLY A 16 -13.36 6.81 6.53
N GLY A 17 -13.00 5.84 5.69
CA GLY A 17 -13.18 4.40 5.86
C GLY A 17 -12.51 3.56 4.76
N SER A 18 -11.99 4.18 3.70
CA SER A 18 -11.34 3.50 2.58
C SER A 18 -10.20 4.34 2.02
N VAL A 19 -9.22 3.66 1.49
CA VAL A 19 -8.12 4.23 0.74
C VAL A 19 -8.33 3.94 -0.74
N ARG A 20 -7.98 4.87 -1.61
CA ARG A 20 -7.81 4.58 -3.03
C ARG A 20 -6.34 4.36 -3.29
N VAL A 21 -6.00 3.23 -3.89
CA VAL A 21 -4.64 2.89 -4.30
C VAL A 21 -4.55 2.70 -5.79
N LEU A 22 -3.37 2.90 -6.35
CA LEU A 22 -3.01 2.56 -7.72
C LEU A 22 -2.17 1.28 -7.68
N LEU A 23 -2.74 0.20 -8.18
CA LEU A 23 -2.08 -1.07 -8.45
C LEU A 23 -1.24 -0.93 -9.73
N PRO A 24 -0.05 -1.56 -9.79
CA PRO A 24 0.80 -1.55 -10.97
C PRO A 24 0.16 -2.24 -12.18
N ASP A 25 -0.64 -3.29 -11.97
CA ASP A 25 -1.16 -4.14 -13.04
C ASP A 25 -2.62 -3.85 -13.40
N THR A 26 -3.45 -3.56 -12.40
CA THR A 26 -4.91 -3.48 -12.55
C THR A 26 -5.46 -2.05 -12.59
N GLY A 27 -4.65 -1.06 -12.20
CA GLY A 27 -5.06 0.34 -12.12
C GLY A 27 -5.58 0.73 -10.73
N GLU A 28 -6.58 1.59 -10.68
CA GLU A 28 -7.08 2.13 -9.40
C GLU A 28 -8.02 1.15 -8.69
N GLU A 29 -7.83 0.96 -7.39
CA GLU A 29 -8.67 0.12 -6.54
C GLU A 29 -8.92 0.78 -5.18
N ASP A 30 -10.11 0.64 -4.64
CA ASP A 30 -10.46 1.12 -3.30
C ASP A 30 -10.30 -0.02 -2.28
N LEU A 31 -9.40 0.14 -1.31
CA LEU A 31 -9.16 -0.80 -0.22
C LEU A 31 -9.73 -0.29 1.11
N PRO A 32 -10.17 -1.18 2.01
CA PRO A 32 -10.62 -0.79 3.34
C PRO A 32 -9.45 -0.30 4.21
N LEU A 33 -9.64 0.83 4.88
CA LEU A 33 -8.62 1.48 5.73
C LEU A 33 -8.21 0.61 6.92
N SER A 34 -9.07 -0.35 7.31
CA SER A 34 -8.75 -1.37 8.33
C SER A 34 -7.55 -2.25 7.98
N SER A 35 -7.20 -2.33 6.70
CA SER A 35 -6.04 -3.11 6.21
C SER A 35 -4.78 -2.26 6.12
N LEU A 36 -4.88 -0.94 6.34
CA LEU A 36 -3.76 -0.02 6.23
C LEU A 36 -3.31 0.52 7.59
N PRO A 37 -2.03 0.90 7.72
CA PRO A 37 -1.57 1.72 8.84
C PRO A 37 -2.35 3.04 8.89
N TRP A 38 -2.75 3.45 10.10
CA TRP A 38 -3.49 4.70 10.34
C TRP A 38 -2.74 5.98 9.93
N GLU A 39 -1.44 5.86 9.67
CA GLU A 39 -0.54 6.96 9.29
C GLU A 39 -0.43 7.15 7.77
N VAL A 40 -1.10 6.32 6.96
CA VAL A 40 -1.06 6.44 5.49
C VAL A 40 -1.67 7.76 5.01
N LEU A 41 -0.94 8.43 4.12
CA LEU A 41 -1.37 9.63 3.42
C LEU A 41 -1.43 9.41 1.89
N ALA A 42 -2.18 10.28 1.21
CA ALA A 42 -2.14 10.35 -0.25
C ALA A 42 -0.72 10.68 -0.74
N GLY A 43 -0.22 9.87 -1.67
CA GLY A 43 1.15 9.91 -2.20
C GLY A 43 2.11 8.88 -1.58
N ASP A 44 1.70 8.21 -0.49
CA ASP A 44 2.52 7.17 0.12
C ASP A 44 2.59 5.92 -0.75
N ARG A 45 3.67 5.16 -0.58
CA ARG A 45 3.81 3.83 -1.18
C ARG A 45 3.71 2.79 -0.08
N VAL A 46 2.83 1.82 -0.28
CA VAL A 46 2.63 0.73 0.67
C VAL A 46 2.88 -0.61 -0.04
N GLY A 47 3.56 -1.51 0.64
CA GLY A 47 3.73 -2.89 0.21
C GLY A 47 2.57 -3.69 0.78
N VAL A 48 1.75 -4.26 -0.09
CA VAL A 48 0.66 -5.16 0.27
C VAL A 48 1.15 -6.59 0.04
N ARG A 49 1.07 -7.42 1.08
CA ARG A 49 1.41 -8.83 1.00
C ARG A 49 0.23 -9.65 1.47
N VAL A 50 -0.26 -10.53 0.61
CA VAL A 50 -1.33 -11.46 0.97
C VAL A 50 -0.67 -12.72 1.54
N CYS A 51 -0.77 -12.92 2.85
CA CYS A 51 -0.42 -14.17 3.53
C CYS A 51 -1.70 -15.02 3.64
N GLU A 52 -1.58 -16.35 3.80
CA GLU A 52 -2.72 -17.30 3.77
C GLU A 52 -3.91 -16.89 4.67
N GLY A 53 -4.85 -16.12 4.11
CA GLY A 53 -6.06 -15.63 4.78
C GLY A 53 -6.00 -14.21 5.34
N ASP A 54 -4.82 -13.56 5.40
CA ASP A 54 -4.64 -12.21 5.96
C ASP A 54 -3.79 -11.32 5.04
N ALA A 55 -4.25 -10.08 4.83
CA ALA A 55 -3.49 -9.05 4.12
C ALA A 55 -2.60 -8.30 5.13
N GLU A 56 -1.28 -8.44 4.98
CA GLU A 56 -0.30 -7.67 5.72
C GLU A 56 0.11 -6.46 4.88
N VAL A 57 0.04 -5.26 5.46
CA VAL A 57 0.45 -4.03 4.78
C VAL A 57 1.57 -3.35 5.53
N VAL A 58 2.63 -3.03 4.81
CA VAL A 58 3.80 -2.34 5.32
C VAL A 58 3.96 -0.99 4.61
N LEU A 59 4.14 0.08 5.38
CA LEU A 59 4.54 1.37 4.84
C LEU A 59 5.97 1.28 4.32
N LEU A 60 6.17 1.54 3.03
CA LEU A 60 7.50 1.56 2.45
C LEU A 60 8.11 2.95 2.65
N PRO A 61 9.41 3.04 2.96
CA PRO A 61 10.07 4.33 3.09
C PRO A 61 9.90 5.11 1.78
N HIS A 62 9.54 6.39 1.90
CA HIS A 62 9.53 7.29 0.76
C HIS A 62 10.89 7.23 0.08
N LEU A 63 10.91 6.96 -1.23
CA LEU A 63 12.10 7.07 -2.08
C LEU A 63 12.56 8.55 -2.25
N GLY A 64 12.34 9.41 -1.25
CA GLY A 64 12.92 10.75 -1.12
C GLY A 64 14.22 10.77 -0.30
N GLY A 65 14.81 9.60 -0.03
CA GLY A 65 15.97 9.45 0.85
C GLY A 65 17.31 9.11 0.19
N MET A 66 17.44 9.19 -1.14
CA MET A 66 18.75 9.13 -1.82
C MET A 66 18.76 10.11 -3.00
N GLN A 67 18.79 11.40 -2.71
CA GLN A 67 19.62 12.30 -3.52
C GLN A 67 20.99 12.34 -2.83
N ALA A 68 21.95 11.62 -3.41
CA ALA A 68 23.37 11.91 -3.23
C ALA A 68 23.82 12.84 -4.36
#